data_AF-A0A729JU52-F1
#
_entry.id   AF-A0A729JU52-F1
#
_cell.length_a   1.000
_cell.length_b   1.000
_cell.length_c   1.000
_cell.angle_alpha   90.00
_cell.angle_beta   90.00
_cell.angle_gamma   90.00
#
_symmetry.space_group_name_H-M   'P 1'
#
loop_
_entity.id
_entity.type
_entity.pdbx_description
1 polymer ?
#
loop_
_entity_poly.entity_id
_entity_poly.type
_entity_poly.pdbx_seq_one_letter_code
_entity_poly.pdbx_strand_id
1 'polypeptide(L)'
;MKERGITDGLTMNQLAERNAEHVTTIAALESRCASLSAKLSMINDLMEVAEQANKLAQEAAENLVQERNALAEENTGLKSALNDILQPDAAVLERNHRVRALDAMETPATDAFLSEVRAQGVEMFAEKFGGGTPLSNLVKEVAADFAAKLRKGVAQ
;
A
#
# COMPACT_ATOMS: atom_id res chain seq x y z
N MET A 1 -80.31 -22.80 13.75
CA MET A 1 -79.37 -21.66 13.89
C MET A 1 -78.03 -22.24 14.32
N LYS A 2 -77.08 -22.35 13.39
CA LYS A 2 -75.76 -22.94 13.67
C LYS A 2 -74.92 -21.95 14.46
N GLU A 3 -74.47 -22.43 15.62
CA GLU A 3 -73.52 -21.88 16.58
C GLU A 3 -72.65 -20.73 16.06
N ARG A 4 -72.96 -19.51 16.51
CA ARG A 4 -71.93 -18.51 16.76
C ARG A 4 -71.40 -18.75 18.17
N GLY A 5 -70.45 -19.66 18.30
CA GLY A 5 -69.79 -20.00 19.56
C GLY A 5 -68.30 -19.76 19.41
N ILE A 6 -67.87 -18.54 19.77
CA ILE A 6 -66.65 -18.21 20.52
C ILE A 6 -65.41 -19.01 20.10
N THR A 7 -64.47 -18.36 19.41
CA THR A 7 -63.07 -18.80 19.45
C THR A 7 -62.68 -18.83 20.93
N ASP A 8 -62.58 -20.01 21.55
CA ASP A 8 -62.17 -20.14 22.95
C ASP A 8 -60.80 -19.47 23.10
N GLY A 9 -60.82 -18.26 23.66
CA GLY A 9 -59.62 -17.47 23.89
C GLY A 9 -58.70 -18.21 24.86
N LEU A 10 -57.40 -18.01 24.69
CA LEU A 10 -56.39 -18.51 25.63
C LEU A 10 -56.77 -18.09 27.05
N THR A 11 -56.63 -19.02 28.00
CA THR A 11 -56.76 -18.69 29.43
C THR A 11 -55.66 -17.70 29.82
N MET A 12 -55.88 -16.92 30.88
CA MET A 12 -54.92 -15.92 31.36
C MET A 12 -53.52 -16.52 31.62
N ASN A 13 -53.46 -17.76 32.12
CA ASN A 13 -52.21 -18.46 32.35
C ASN A 13 -51.47 -18.84 31.06
N GLN A 14 -52.19 -19.31 30.03
CA GLN A 14 -51.58 -19.63 28.72
C GLN A 14 -51.09 -18.37 28.00
N LEU A 15 -51.76 -17.23 28.18
CA LEU A 15 -51.27 -15.94 27.69
C LEU A 15 -50.00 -15.50 28.41
N ALA A 16 -49.93 -15.67 29.73
CA ALA A 16 -48.75 -15.33 30.51
C ALA A 16 -47.53 -16.19 30.10
N GLU A 17 -47.74 -17.49 29.88
CA GLU A 17 -46.70 -18.41 29.42
C GLU A 17 -46.17 -18.04 28.03
N ARG A 18 -47.06 -17.81 27.05
CA ARG A 18 -46.66 -17.35 25.71
C ARG A 18 -45.96 -16.00 25.73
N ASN A 19 -46.39 -15.07 26.58
CA ASN A 19 -45.73 -13.77 26.70
C ASN A 19 -44.32 -13.94 27.28
N ALA A 20 -44.12 -14.84 28.24
CA ALA A 20 -42.79 -15.13 28.76
C ALA A 20 -41.87 -15.73 27.67
N GLU A 21 -42.37 -16.64 26.84
CA GLU A 21 -41.64 -17.18 25.68
C GLU A 21 -41.30 -16.12 24.62
N HIS A 22 -42.24 -15.21 24.33
CA HIS A 22 -42.00 -14.12 23.39
C HIS A 22 -40.93 -13.17 23.94
N VAL A 23 -40.97 -12.84 25.23
CA VAL A 23 -39.97 -11.96 25.89
C VAL A 23 -38.57 -12.57 25.82
N THR A 24 -38.43 -13.87 26.11
CA THR A 24 -37.13 -14.54 26.03
C THR A 24 -36.62 -14.61 24.59
N THR A 25 -37.51 -14.86 23.62
CA THR A 25 -37.17 -14.86 22.19
C THR A 25 -36.72 -13.48 21.71
N ILE A 26 -37.43 -12.43 22.09
CA ILE A 26 -37.09 -11.04 21.75
C ILE A 26 -35.70 -10.69 22.30
N ALA A 27 -35.44 -10.97 23.58
CA ALA A 27 -34.14 -10.70 24.19
C ALA A 27 -33.00 -11.45 23.48
N ALA A 28 -33.22 -12.70 23.08
CA ALA A 28 -32.25 -13.48 22.31
C ALA A 28 -32.00 -12.89 20.91
N LEU A 29 -33.05 -12.43 20.23
CA LEU A 29 -32.95 -11.78 18.92
C LEU A 29 -32.23 -10.42 19.01
N GLU A 30 -32.54 -9.60 20.02
CA GLU A 30 -31.87 -8.32 20.26
C GLU A 30 -30.35 -8.51 20.48
N SER A 31 -29.98 -9.49 21.31
CA SER A 31 -28.57 -9.87 21.51
C SER A 31 -27.90 -10.31 20.20
N ARG A 32 -28.60 -11.11 19.39
CA ARG A 32 -28.09 -11.54 18.08
C ARG A 32 -27.90 -10.35 17.14
N CYS A 33 -28.87 -9.42 17.08
CA CYS A 33 -28.79 -8.20 16.27
C CYS A 33 -27.62 -7.30 16.70
N ALA A 34 -27.39 -7.12 17.99
CA ALA A 34 -26.24 -6.37 18.50
C ALA A 34 -24.91 -7.02 18.07
N SER A 35 -24.81 -8.36 18.16
CA SER A 35 -23.62 -9.09 17.70
C SER A 35 -23.40 -8.95 16.18
N LEU A 36 -24.45 -9.07 15.38
CA LEU A 36 -24.39 -8.88 13.93
C LEU A 36 -23.96 -7.46 13.56
N SER A 37 -24.50 -6.44 14.23
CA SER A 37 -24.12 -5.04 14.02
C SER A 37 -22.64 -4.80 14.32
N ALA A 38 -22.14 -5.33 15.44
CA ALA A 38 -20.71 -5.23 15.78
C ALA A 38 -19.81 -5.92 14.74
N LYS A 39 -20.21 -7.11 14.26
CA LYS A 39 -19.47 -7.82 13.20
C LYS A 39 -19.47 -7.06 11.88
N LEU A 40 -20.58 -6.43 11.50
CA LEU A 40 -20.66 -5.61 10.29
C LEU A 40 -19.73 -4.39 10.39
N SER A 41 -19.68 -3.72 11.54
CA SER A 41 -18.73 -2.63 11.78
C SER A 41 -17.29 -3.10 11.58
N MET A 42 -16.90 -4.21 12.20
CA MET A 42 -15.55 -4.75 12.06
C MET A 42 -15.22 -5.16 10.62
N ILE A 43 -16.17 -5.72 9.88
CA ILE A 43 -15.98 -6.05 8.46
C ILE A 43 -15.73 -4.80 7.64
N ASN A 44 -16.45 -3.71 7.89
CA ASN A 44 -16.23 -2.45 7.19
C ASN A 44 -14.83 -1.90 7.47
N ASP A 45 -14.40 -1.89 8.74
CA ASP A 45 -13.05 -1.42 9.11
C ASP A 45 -11.96 -2.27 8.45
N LEU A 46 -12.13 -3.59 8.43
CA LEU A 46 -11.19 -4.50 7.76
C LEU A 46 -11.16 -4.31 6.24
N MET A 47 -12.32 -4.02 5.63
CA MET A 47 -12.42 -3.74 4.20
C MET A 47 -11.65 -2.47 3.85
N GLU A 48 -11.79 -1.41 4.64
CA GLU A 48 -11.04 -0.16 4.44
C GLU A 48 -9.52 -0.39 4.54
N VAL A 49 -9.07 -1.14 5.55
CA VAL A 49 -7.64 -1.50 5.69
C VAL A 49 -7.16 -2.33 4.48
N ALA A 50 -7.96 -3.28 4.00
CA ALA A 50 -7.61 -4.10 2.84
C ALA A 50 -7.50 -3.26 1.56
N GLU A 51 -8.41 -2.31 1.35
CA GLU A 51 -8.37 -1.39 0.20
C GLU A 51 -7.12 -0.50 0.24
N GLN A 52 -6.80 0.06 1.41
CA GLN A 52 -5.60 0.88 1.59
C GLN A 52 -4.32 0.07 1.35
N ALA A 53 -4.24 -1.14 1.90
CA ALA A 53 -3.09 -2.03 1.69
C ALA A 53 -2.93 -2.42 0.21
N ASN A 54 -4.03 -2.70 -0.49
CA ASN A 54 -4.00 -3.02 -1.90
C ASN A 54 -3.52 -1.84 -2.75
N LYS A 55 -3.96 -0.61 -2.43
CA LYS A 55 -3.51 0.61 -3.08
C LYS A 55 -2.00 0.82 -2.91
N LEU A 56 -1.49 0.72 -1.68
CA LEU A 56 -0.06 0.85 -1.40
C LEU A 56 0.77 -0.20 -2.14
N ALA A 57 0.29 -1.45 -2.19
CA ALA A 57 0.96 -2.52 -2.92
C ALA A 57 0.99 -2.25 -4.43
N GLN A 58 -0.09 -1.71 -4.99
CA GLN A 58 -0.14 -1.32 -6.40
C GLN A 58 0.84 -0.19 -6.71
N GLU A 59 0.86 0.88 -5.90
CA GLU A 59 1.80 2.01 -6.06
C GLU A 59 3.27 1.55 -5.98
N ALA A 60 3.59 0.65 -5.04
CA ALA A 60 4.92 0.08 -4.93
C ALA A 60 5.31 -0.77 -6.16
N ALA A 61 4.38 -1.56 -6.69
CA ALA A 61 4.61 -2.37 -7.88
C ALA A 61 4.83 -1.49 -9.13
N GLU A 62 4.03 -0.43 -9.29
CA GLU A 62 4.18 0.53 -10.39
C GLU A 62 5.54 1.24 -10.35
N ASN A 63 6.00 1.67 -9.17
CA ASN A 63 7.31 2.29 -8.99
C ASN A 63 8.45 1.33 -9.37
N LEU A 64 8.40 0.07 -8.90
CA LEU A 64 9.39 -0.94 -9.25
C LEU A 64 9.41 -1.23 -10.77
N VAL A 65 8.26 -1.28 -11.43
CA VAL A 65 8.17 -1.48 -12.87
C VAL A 65 8.78 -0.29 -13.62
N GLN A 66 8.50 0.95 -13.21
CA GLN A 66 9.08 2.15 -13.82
C GLN A 66 10.61 2.17 -13.70
N GLU A 67 11.14 1.92 -12.50
CA GLU A 67 12.57 1.86 -12.25
C GLU A 67 13.25 0.73 -13.04
N ARG A 68 12.61 -0.45 -13.11
CA ARG A 68 13.11 -1.58 -13.90
C ARG A 68 13.17 -1.27 -15.40
N ASN A 69 12.15 -0.60 -15.94
CA ASN A 69 12.11 -0.19 -17.34
C ASN A 69 13.17 0.87 -17.63
N ALA A 70 13.32 1.89 -16.79
CA ALA A 70 14.34 2.92 -16.94
C ALA A 70 15.77 2.32 -16.93
N LEU A 71 16.06 1.42 -15.99
CA LEU A 71 17.33 0.70 -15.96
C LEU A 71 17.53 -0.22 -17.17
N ALA A 72 16.46 -0.81 -17.71
CA ALA A 72 16.56 -1.66 -18.91
C ALA A 72 16.82 -0.84 -20.19
N GLU A 73 16.21 0.33 -20.31
CA GLU A 73 16.45 1.29 -21.37
C GLU A 73 17.89 1.82 -21.32
N GLU A 74 18.36 2.24 -20.14
CA GLU A 74 19.75 2.65 -19.91
C GLU A 74 20.74 1.54 -20.31
N ASN A 75 20.49 0.30 -19.86
CA ASN A 75 21.31 -0.86 -20.25
C ASN A 75 21.32 -1.14 -21.75
N THR A 76 20.21 -0.85 -22.45
CA THR A 76 20.13 -0.99 -23.91
C THR A 76 20.96 0.10 -24.60
N GLY A 77 20.88 1.34 -24.11
CA GLY A 77 21.72 2.46 -24.55
C GLY A 77 23.21 2.19 -24.38
N LEU A 78 23.62 1.72 -23.19
CA LEU A 78 25.01 1.35 -22.88
C LEU A 78 25.54 0.25 -23.81
N LYS A 79 24.74 -0.78 -24.08
CA LYS A 79 25.12 -1.86 -25.01
C LYS A 79 25.27 -1.35 -26.45
N SER A 80 24.39 -0.44 -26.88
CA SER A 80 24.50 0.19 -28.20
C SER A 80 25.76 1.03 -28.32
N ALA A 81 26.03 1.88 -27.32
CA ALA A 81 27.24 2.71 -27.28
C ALA A 81 28.51 1.85 -27.28
N LEU A 82 28.52 0.76 -26.53
CA LEU A 82 29.63 -0.19 -26.53
C LEU A 82 29.86 -0.82 -27.90
N ASN A 83 28.80 -1.21 -28.61
CA ASN A 83 28.92 -1.77 -29.96
C ASN A 83 29.49 -0.74 -30.95
N ASP A 84 29.03 0.51 -30.89
CA ASP A 84 29.56 1.60 -31.73
C ASP A 84 31.05 1.85 -31.47
N ILE A 85 31.52 1.70 -30.22
CA ILE A 85 32.93 1.85 -29.84
C ILE A 85 33.77 0.65 -30.31
N LEU A 86 33.26 -0.58 -30.18
CA LEU A 86 33.99 -1.82 -30.47
C LEU A 86 34.02 -2.19 -31.96
N GLN A 87 33.04 -1.73 -32.75
CA GLN A 87 33.00 -1.91 -34.21
C GLN A 87 33.14 -0.58 -34.95
N PRO A 88 34.24 0.18 -34.76
CA PRO A 88 34.45 1.38 -35.54
C PRO A 88 34.70 0.95 -36.99
N ASP A 89 33.83 1.32 -37.92
CA ASP A 89 34.29 1.46 -39.29
C ASP A 89 35.48 2.44 -39.25
N ALA A 90 36.63 1.99 -39.75
CA ALA A 90 37.93 2.64 -39.62
C ALA A 90 37.98 4.08 -40.21
N ALA A 91 36.96 4.53 -40.95
CA ALA A 91 36.84 5.91 -41.42
C ALA A 91 35.88 6.81 -40.61
N VAL A 92 35.04 6.28 -39.71
CA VAL A 92 33.79 6.94 -39.26
C VAL A 92 33.47 6.72 -37.77
N LEU A 93 34.37 7.00 -36.83
CA LEU A 93 33.88 7.68 -35.62
C LEU A 93 34.02 9.18 -35.84
N GLU A 94 33.14 9.69 -36.71
CA GLU A 94 32.86 11.12 -36.80
C GLU A 94 32.65 11.65 -35.38
N ARG A 95 33.10 12.87 -35.09
CA ARG A 95 33.02 13.48 -33.75
C ARG A 95 31.62 13.34 -33.11
N ASN A 96 30.56 13.38 -33.91
CA ASN A 96 29.17 13.21 -33.50
C ASN A 96 28.85 11.81 -32.95
N HIS A 97 29.48 10.75 -33.46
CA HIS A 97 29.33 9.39 -32.95
C HIS A 97 30.02 9.23 -31.59
N ARG A 98 31.19 9.86 -31.41
CA ARG A 98 31.90 9.88 -30.11
C ARG A 98 31.10 10.62 -29.03
N VAL A 99 30.49 11.76 -29.38
CA VAL A 99 29.66 12.53 -28.45
C VAL A 99 28.43 11.72 -28.05
N ARG A 100 27.70 11.13 -29.01
CA ARG A 100 26.54 10.27 -28.70
C ARG A 100 26.90 9.06 -27.85
N ALA A 101 28.06 8.43 -28.11
CA ALA A 101 28.53 7.31 -27.29
C ALA A 101 28.88 7.76 -25.85
N LEU A 102 29.48 8.94 -25.68
CA LEU A 102 29.77 9.51 -24.36
C LEU A 102 28.48 9.87 -23.60
N ASP A 103 27.52 10.52 -24.26
CA ASP A 103 26.22 10.87 -23.65
C ASP A 103 25.47 9.59 -23.23
N ALA A 104 25.53 8.54 -24.05
CA ALA A 104 24.92 7.24 -23.75
C ALA A 104 25.66 6.43 -22.65
N MET A 105 26.84 6.89 -22.21
CA MET A 105 27.57 6.31 -21.08
C MET A 105 27.19 6.94 -19.74
N GLU A 106 26.43 8.04 -19.73
CA GLU A 106 25.80 8.52 -18.50
C GLU A 106 24.74 7.52 -18.01
N THR A 107 24.63 7.37 -16.69
CA THR A 107 23.72 6.40 -16.07
C THR A 107 22.73 7.04 -15.10
N PRO A 108 21.86 7.96 -15.58
CA PRO A 108 20.95 8.72 -14.72
C PRO A 108 19.90 7.85 -14.03
N ALA A 109 19.44 6.75 -14.66
CA ALA A 109 18.50 5.83 -14.04
C ALA A 109 19.18 5.03 -12.91
N THR A 110 20.44 4.63 -13.11
CA THR A 110 21.26 4.04 -12.03
C THR A 110 21.50 5.03 -10.89
N ASP A 111 21.81 6.30 -11.19
CA ASP A 111 22.03 7.32 -10.16
C ASP A 111 20.76 7.60 -9.34
N ALA A 112 19.60 7.62 -10.01
CA ALA A 112 18.29 7.72 -9.36
C ALA A 112 18.02 6.50 -8.46
N PHE A 113 18.23 5.28 -8.97
CA PHE A 113 18.10 4.02 -8.21
C PHE A 113 18.98 4.05 -6.95
N LEU A 114 20.25 4.41 -7.08
CA LEU A 114 21.18 4.47 -5.96
C LEU A 114 20.79 5.52 -4.92
N SER A 115 20.24 6.65 -5.38
CA SER A 115 19.75 7.71 -4.50
C SER A 115 18.51 7.28 -3.71
N GLU A 116 17.61 6.54 -4.34
CA GLU A 116 16.46 5.92 -3.67
C GLU A 116 16.91 4.86 -2.65
N VAL A 117 17.81 3.94 -3.03
CA VAL A 117 18.35 2.92 -2.10
C VAL A 117 19.01 3.56 -0.88
N ARG A 118 19.76 4.65 -1.07
CA ARG A 118 20.35 5.41 0.05
C ARG A 118 19.26 6.03 0.94
N ALA A 119 18.22 6.62 0.34
CA ALA A 119 17.09 7.20 1.08
C ALA A 119 16.36 6.14 1.92
N GLN A 120 16.07 4.98 1.33
CA GLN A 120 15.46 3.86 2.04
C GLN A 120 16.32 3.35 3.19
N GLY A 121 17.65 3.27 3.00
CA GLY A 121 18.57 2.91 4.08
C GLY A 121 18.49 3.84 5.30
N VAL A 122 18.33 5.15 5.06
CA VAL A 122 18.14 6.16 6.11
C VAL A 122 16.80 6.00 6.82
N GLU A 123 15.72 5.75 6.07
CA GLU A 123 14.38 5.52 6.62
C GLU A 123 14.35 4.26 7.48
N MET A 124 14.91 3.15 7.01
CA MET A 124 15.03 1.91 7.78
C MET A 124 15.83 2.10 9.08
N PHE A 125 16.91 2.89 9.04
CA PHE A 125 17.66 3.22 10.24
C PHE A 125 16.80 3.99 11.26
N ALA A 126 16.05 4.99 10.79
CA ALA A 126 15.19 5.81 11.64
C ALA A 126 14.06 5.01 12.30
N GLU A 127 13.50 4.02 11.58
CA GLU A 127 12.51 3.10 12.15
C GLU A 127 13.09 2.25 13.29
N LYS A 128 14.35 1.80 13.16
CA LYS A 128 15.04 1.02 14.20
C LYS A 128 15.49 1.86 15.41
N PHE A 129 15.56 3.18 15.27
CA PHE A 129 16.04 4.09 16.31
C PHE A 129 15.10 4.17 17.55
N GLY A 130 13.89 3.60 17.47
CA GLY A 130 12.94 3.53 18.58
C GLY A 130 11.84 4.58 18.51
N GLY A 131 11.16 4.87 19.63
CA GLY A 131 10.04 5.81 19.67
C GLY A 131 9.66 6.22 21.08
N GLY A 132 8.78 7.22 21.19
CA GLY A 132 8.21 7.68 22.47
C GLY A 132 9.06 8.69 23.24
N THR A 133 10.17 9.16 22.67
CA THR A 133 10.98 10.25 23.23
C THR A 133 11.08 11.42 22.26
N PRO A 134 11.26 12.67 22.76
CA PRO A 134 11.53 13.82 21.90
C PRO A 134 12.74 13.60 20.98
N LEU A 135 13.79 12.94 21.48
CA LEU A 135 14.98 12.62 20.70
C LEU A 135 14.68 11.66 19.54
N SER A 136 13.93 10.58 19.80
CA SER A 136 13.56 9.62 18.74
C SER A 136 12.68 10.26 17.66
N ASN A 137 11.82 11.21 18.03
CA ASN A 137 10.97 11.92 17.08
C ASN A 137 11.82 12.86 16.20
N LEU A 138 12.73 13.62 16.81
CA LEU A 138 13.67 14.47 16.08
C LEU A 138 14.52 13.67 15.09
N VAL A 139 15.02 12.50 15.50
CA VAL A 139 15.82 11.64 14.62
C VAL A 139 15.00 11.15 13.42
N LYS A 140 13.73 10.81 13.62
CA LYS A 140 12.83 10.41 12.52
C LYS A 140 12.56 11.54 11.55
N GLU A 141 12.30 12.75 12.05
CA GLU A 141 12.09 13.94 11.21
C GLU A 141 13.34 14.27 10.39
N VAL A 142 14.50 14.33 11.04
CA VAL A 142 15.78 14.61 10.35
C VAL A 142 16.11 13.53 9.32
N ALA A 143 15.84 12.27 9.63
CA ALA A 143 16.05 11.17 8.70
C ALA A 143 15.11 11.26 7.48
N ALA A 144 13.84 11.59 7.69
CA ALA A 144 12.88 11.81 6.61
C ALA A 144 13.32 12.96 5.69
N ASP A 145 13.76 14.08 6.27
CA ASP A 145 14.28 15.23 5.51
C ASP A 145 15.56 14.86 4.73
N PHE A 146 16.45 14.07 5.32
CA PHE A 146 17.68 13.63 4.68
C PHE A 146 17.40 12.64 3.54
N ALA A 147 16.50 11.68 3.75
CA ALA A 147 16.03 10.76 2.70
C ALA A 147 15.41 11.53 1.52
N ALA A 148 14.59 12.55 1.79
CA ALA A 148 14.03 13.41 0.75
C ALA A 148 15.10 14.20 -0.03
N LYS A 149 16.20 14.62 0.63
CA LYS A 149 17.34 15.28 -0.05
C LYS A 149 18.12 14.31 -0.93
N LEU A 150 18.31 13.07 -0.47
CA LEU A 150 18.97 12.02 -1.25
C LEU A 150 18.20 11.75 -2.55
N ARG A 151 16.87 11.60 -2.49
CA ARG A 151 16.02 11.40 -3.68
C ARG A 151 16.10 12.54 -4.70
N LYS A 152 16.38 13.77 -4.26
CA LYS A 152 16.55 14.92 -5.15
C LYS A 152 17.96 15.03 -5.75
N GLY A 153 18.89 14.14 -5.39
CA GLY A 153 20.30 14.25 -5.76
C GLY A 153 21.01 15.47 -5.16
N VAL A 154 20.42 16.11 -4.14
CA VAL A 154 20.95 17.34 -3.52
C VAL A 154 21.99 17.03 -2.43
N ALA A 155 22.22 15.74 -2.14
CA ALA A 155 23.21 15.29 -1.19
C ALA A 155 24.33 14.53 -1.91
N GLN A 156 25.34 15.29 -2.36
CA GLN A 156 26.74 14.88 -2.49
C GLN A 156 27.63 16.13 -2.37
#